data_AF-A0A224YBD9-F1
#
_entry.id   AF-A0A224YBD9-F1
#
_cell.length_a   1.000
_cell.length_b   1.000
_cell.length_c   1.000
_cell.angle_alpha   90.00
_cell.angle_beta   90.00
_cell.angle_gamma   90.00
#
_symmetry.space_group_name_H-M   'P 1'
#
loop_
_entity.id
_entity.type
_entity.pdbx_description
1 polymer ?
#
loop_
_entity_poly.entity_id
_entity_poly.type
_entity_poly.pdbx_seq_one_letter_code
_entity_poly.pdbx_strand_id
1 'polypeptide(L)'
;MNSTTLILCEVIILALLHSSQGGMKCTESCTRPPSCTRQTARTNIKVHYFPESKKCVEFTGCKGNGKFPDTLERCRKCCKSYLQ
;
A
#
# COMPACT_ATOMS: atom_id res chain seq x y z
N MET A 1 35.58 -26.04 15.96
CA MET A 1 34.71 -25.02 15.33
C MET A 1 35.54 -23.75 15.23
N ASN A 2 35.80 -23.26 14.02
CA ASN A 2 36.81 -22.24 13.79
C ASN A 2 36.18 -20.83 13.91
N SER A 3 36.90 -19.84 14.44
CA SER A 3 36.31 -18.51 14.68
C SER A 3 35.81 -17.85 13.38
N THR A 4 36.43 -18.19 12.25
CA THR A 4 36.02 -17.77 10.90
C THR A 4 34.68 -18.33 10.46
N THR A 5 34.32 -19.56 10.87
CA THR A 5 33.02 -20.15 10.53
C THR A 5 31.85 -19.46 11.23
N LEU A 6 32.05 -18.92 12.44
CA LEU A 6 31.01 -18.16 13.15
C LEU A 6 30.73 -16.82 12.47
N ILE A 7 31.79 -16.10 12.07
CA ILE A 7 31.66 -14.78 11.42
C ILE A 7 30.94 -14.91 10.07
N LEU A 8 31.25 -15.95 9.29
CA LEU A 8 30.57 -16.24 8.02
C LEU A 8 29.07 -16.51 8.22
N CYS A 9 28.70 -17.28 9.23
CA CYS A 9 27.29 -17.57 9.52
C CYS A 9 26.49 -16.31 9.88
N GLU A 10 27.05 -15.42 10.71
CA GLU A 10 26.39 -14.16 11.11
C GLU A 10 26.07 -13.26 9.91
N VAL A 11 27.03 -13.13 8.97
CA VAL A 11 26.86 -12.30 7.76
C VAL A 11 25.77 -12.89 6.84
N ILE A 12 25.71 -14.21 6.71
CA ILE A 12 24.70 -14.90 5.91
C ILE A 12 23.30 -14.69 6.50
N ILE A 13 23.16 -14.78 7.82
CA ILE A 13 21.87 -14.59 8.52
C ILE A 13 21.38 -13.14 8.35
N LEU A 14 22.27 -12.16 8.47
CA LEU A 14 21.96 -10.74 8.23
C LEU A 14 21.52 -10.45 6.79
N ALA A 15 22.15 -11.08 5.79
CA ALA A 15 21.79 -10.92 4.38
C ALA A 15 20.40 -11.53 4.06
N LEU A 16 20.07 -12.66 4.68
CA LEU A 16 18.76 -13.31 4.52
C LEU A 16 17.62 -12.51 5.17
N LEU A 17 17.86 -11.83 6.29
CA LEU A 17 16.88 -10.97 6.95
C LEU A 17 16.51 -9.73 6.11
N HIS A 18 17.45 -9.15 5.37
CA HIS A 18 17.19 -7.96 4.54
C HIS A 18 16.39 -8.25 3.26
N SER A 19 16.30 -9.50 2.81
CA SER A 19 15.71 -9.85 1.52
C SER A 19 14.17 -9.87 1.49
N SER A 20 13.50 -9.57 2.62
CA SER A 20 12.03 -9.55 2.71
C SER A 20 11.39 -8.20 2.36
N GLN A 21 12.17 -7.17 2.00
CA GLN A 21 11.60 -5.93 1.45
C GLN A 21 11.18 -6.13 -0.01
N GLY A 22 10.08 -6.86 -0.21
CA GLY A 22 9.22 -6.70 -1.37
C GLY A 22 8.71 -5.25 -1.38
N GLY A 23 9.48 -4.35 -1.99
CA GLY A 23 9.20 -2.92 -2.05
C GLY A 23 7.85 -2.68 -2.71
N MET A 24 6.84 -2.41 -1.89
CA MET A 24 5.48 -2.13 -2.33
C MET A 24 5.50 -0.79 -3.09
N LYS A 25 5.58 -0.82 -4.43
CA LYS A 25 5.65 0.38 -5.27
C LYS A 25 4.30 1.10 -5.28
N CYS A 26 4.25 2.26 -4.63
CA CYS A 26 3.03 3.07 -4.54
C CYS A 26 2.85 3.93 -5.79
N THR A 27 2.13 3.41 -6.79
CA THR A 27 1.75 4.11 -8.02
C THR A 27 0.28 4.55 -8.02
N GLU A 28 -0.35 4.54 -6.84
CA GLU A 28 -1.79 4.64 -6.66
C GLU A 28 -2.18 6.03 -6.13
N SER A 29 -3.39 6.48 -6.42
CA SER A 29 -3.90 7.78 -5.99
C SER A 29 -4.42 7.73 -4.55
N CYS A 30 -4.12 8.78 -3.77
CA CYS A 30 -4.46 8.92 -2.36
C CYS A 30 -5.60 9.92 -2.11
N THR A 31 -6.33 10.35 -3.14
CA THR A 31 -7.33 11.43 -3.03
C THR A 31 -8.69 10.97 -3.55
N ARG A 32 -9.79 11.50 -3.00
CA ARG A 32 -11.13 11.17 -3.46
C ARG A 32 -11.25 11.41 -4.98
N PRO A 33 -11.72 10.43 -5.78
CA PRO A 33 -11.92 10.65 -7.21
C PRO A 33 -12.97 11.75 -7.43
N PRO A 34 -12.69 12.75 -8.30
CA PRO A 34 -13.55 13.91 -8.48
C PRO A 34 -14.89 13.60 -9.18
N SER A 35 -15.03 12.44 -9.83
CA SER A 35 -16.11 12.17 -10.79
C SER A 35 -17.04 11.01 -10.39
N CYS A 36 -17.16 10.71 -9.11
CA CYS A 36 -18.19 9.77 -8.65
C CYS A 36 -19.57 10.45 -8.60
N THR A 37 -20.16 10.70 -9.77
CA THR A 37 -21.59 10.97 -9.89
C THR A 37 -22.32 9.65 -9.64
N ARG A 38 -23.43 9.70 -8.89
CA ARG A 38 -24.14 8.56 -8.26
C ARG A 38 -24.52 7.37 -9.16
N GLN A 39 -24.31 7.42 -10.48
CA GLN A 39 -25.14 6.68 -11.42
C GLN A 39 -24.52 5.45 -12.10
N THR A 40 -23.36 4.94 -11.67
CA THR A 40 -23.01 3.54 -12.02
C THR A 40 -21.90 3.05 -11.10
N ALA A 41 -22.26 2.76 -9.85
CA ALA A 41 -21.46 1.89 -9.01
C ALA A 41 -21.40 0.52 -9.72
N ARG A 42 -20.22 0.11 -10.21
CA ARG A 42 -20.05 -1.27 -10.64
C ARG A 42 -20.07 -2.14 -9.39
N THR A 43 -20.78 -3.26 -9.47
CA THR A 43 -21.43 -3.92 -8.35
C THR A 43 -20.54 -4.47 -7.24
N ASN A 44 -19.20 -4.40 -7.30
CA ASN A 44 -18.33 -4.93 -6.24
C ASN A 44 -16.87 -4.39 -6.25
N ILE A 45 -16.59 -3.19 -6.79
CA ILE A 45 -15.21 -2.66 -6.76
C ILE A 45 -15.02 -1.82 -5.50
N LYS A 46 -14.33 -2.39 -4.50
CA LYS A 46 -13.93 -1.69 -3.26
C LYS A 46 -12.60 -0.98 -3.46
N VAL A 47 -12.55 0.27 -3.06
CA VAL A 47 -11.46 1.19 -3.30
C VAL A 47 -11.14 1.96 -2.03
N HIS A 48 -9.86 2.25 -1.77
CA HIS A 48 -9.46 3.03 -0.59
C HIS A 48 -8.94 4.42 -0.96
N TYR A 49 -9.34 5.43 -0.19
CA TYR A 49 -8.96 6.84 -0.39
C TYR A 49 -8.94 7.61 0.94
N PHE A 50 -8.53 8.88 0.87
CA PHE A 50 -8.49 9.83 1.98
C PHE A 50 -9.71 10.75 1.92
N PRO A 51 -10.70 10.59 2.80
CA PRO A 51 -11.53 11.69 3.25
C PRO A 51 -10.68 12.84 3.79
N GLU A 52 -11.31 14.01 3.82
CA GLU A 52 -10.79 15.24 4.44
C GLU A 52 -10.32 15.02 5.89
N SER A 53 -10.76 13.94 6.54
CA SER A 53 -10.34 13.51 7.88
C SER A 53 -9.00 12.76 7.97
N LYS A 54 -8.19 12.72 6.89
CA LYS A 54 -6.86 12.08 6.84
C LYS A 54 -6.88 10.61 7.27
N LYS A 55 -7.86 9.83 6.81
CA LYS A 55 -7.97 8.40 7.12
C LYS A 55 -8.16 7.62 5.84
N CYS A 56 -7.54 6.45 5.69
CA CYS A 56 -7.92 5.53 4.62
C CYS A 56 -9.31 4.94 4.90
N VAL A 57 -10.25 5.13 3.99
CA VAL A 57 -11.60 4.55 4.09
C VAL A 57 -11.95 3.78 2.83
N GLU A 58 -12.71 2.70 3.00
CA GLU A 58 -13.26 1.92 1.89
C GLU A 58 -14.49 2.62 1.31
N PHE A 59 -14.59 2.64 -0.03
CA PHE A 59 -15.85 2.94 -0.70
C PHE A 59 -16.01 2.10 -1.96
N THR A 60 -17.26 1.98 -2.43
CA THR A 60 -17.54 1.38 -3.72
C THR A 60 -17.23 2.38 -4.83
N GLY A 61 -16.23 2.05 -5.64
CA GLY A 61 -15.71 2.88 -6.73
C GLY A 61 -16.75 3.17 -7.82
N CYS A 62 -16.54 4.31 -8.51
CA CYS A 62 -17.24 4.68 -9.74
C CYS A 62 -16.35 4.38 -10.97
N LYS A 63 -16.93 4.36 -12.18
CA LYS A 63 -16.18 4.13 -13.42
C LYS A 63 -15.16 5.26 -13.61
N GLY A 64 -13.87 4.97 -13.43
CA GLY A 64 -12.78 5.92 -13.62
C GLY A 64 -11.44 5.22 -13.75
N ASN A 65 -10.46 5.92 -14.34
CA ASN A 65 -9.10 5.40 -14.55
C ASN A 65 -8.20 5.55 -13.31
N GLY A 66 -8.78 5.90 -12.16
CA GLY A 66 -8.04 6.03 -10.91
C GLY A 66 -7.56 4.66 -10.45
N LYS A 67 -6.24 4.49 -10.37
CA LYS A 67 -5.63 3.34 -9.68
C LYS A 67 -5.59 3.67 -8.20
N PHE A 68 -6.30 2.88 -7.42
CA PHE A 68 -6.40 3.08 -5.99
C PHE A 68 -6.01 1.79 -5.27
N PRO A 69 -5.49 1.92 -4.04
CA PRO A 69 -5.11 0.77 -3.25
C PRO A 69 -6.29 -0.18 -2.99
N ASP A 70 -6.06 -1.46 -3.30
CA ASP A 70 -7.00 -2.57 -3.09
C ASP A 70 -7.25 -2.90 -1.61
N THR A 71 -6.34 -2.51 -0.71
CA THR A 71 -6.39 -2.82 0.72
C THR A 71 -6.12 -1.59 1.60
N LEU A 72 -6.70 -1.58 2.81
CA LEU A 72 -6.43 -0.56 3.82
C LEU A 72 -4.95 -0.46 4.20
N GLU A 73 -4.25 -1.60 4.27
CA GLU A 73 -2.83 -1.62 4.58
C GLU A 73 -2.00 -0.94 3.47
N ARG A 74 -2.25 -1.29 2.21
CA ARG A 74 -1.65 -0.65 1.03
C ARG A 74 -1.90 0.85 1.05
N CYS A 75 -3.14 1.27 1.31
CA CYS A 75 -3.50 2.68 1.44
C CYS A 75 -2.70 3.39 2.54
N ARG A 76 -2.64 2.82 3.75
CA ARG A 76 -1.91 3.42 4.88
C ARG A 76 -0.41 3.50 4.62
N LYS A 77 0.18 2.48 3.99
CA LYS A 77 1.60 2.45 3.63
C LYS A 77 1.91 3.46 2.53
N CYS A 78 1.14 3.45 1.45
CA CYS A 78 1.41 4.28 0.27
C CYS A 78 1.08 5.74 0.43
N CYS A 79 0.09 6.04 1.24
CA CYS A 79 -0.41 7.38 1.41
C CYS A 79 -0.12 7.92 2.82
N LYS A 80 0.91 7.38 3.49
CA LYS A 80 1.41 7.84 4.79
C LYS A 80 1.76 9.34 4.80
N SER A 81 2.19 9.88 3.66
CA SER A 81 2.44 11.32 3.47
C SER A 81 1.16 12.17 3.55
N TYR A 82 0.01 11.62 3.20
CA TYR A 82 -1.30 12.29 3.27
C TYR A 82 -2.04 12.04 4.61
N LEU A 83 -1.52 11.15 5.46
CA LEU A 83 -2.07 10.84 6.80
C LEU A 83 -1.57 11.78 7.91
N GLN A 84 -0.55 12.60 7.63
CA GLN A 84 0.06 13.55 8.60
C GLN A 84 -0.72 14.86 8.66
#